data_AF-A0AAE4JSD5-F1
#
_entry.id   AF-A0AAE4JSD5-F1
#
_cell.length_a   1.000
_cell.length_b   1.000
_cell.length_c   1.000
_cell.angle_alpha   90.00
_cell.angle_beta   90.00
_cell.angle_gamma   90.00
#
_symmetry.space_group_name_H-M   'P 1'
#
loop_
_entity.id
_entity.type
_entity.pdbx_description
1 polymer ?
#
loop_
_entity_poly.entity_id
_entity_poly.type
_entity_poly.pdbx_seq_one_letter_code
_entity_poly.pdbx_strand_id
1 'polypeptide(L)'
;MKKSYFKRITASIIIICIIFGFTSFSTIKAADNSDATVVGNDYPIVMVHGCFGWGRNEGAGLYYWGGKESLTQKLTDKGYTVYSPSIGPVSSNWDRACELYTYIVGGTVDYGESHSKKYGHARYGRSYPGVYNQIGTKDSSGHIRKVHLMGHSMGGQTIRLLAQLLENGDPDELSFTTDGSVNSLFTGGKSWVSSITSIATPHDGSQEAHIKYGIEPLTHQFVAAIAAIKGKKVDLDDLNYDFQLDQWGLKRKPGESRLAYNNRVIKSAIWKKTKDLSVWDLSPEGAREFNSYVKAQSDINYFSIACVNTHEDRLTHFQVPNKNMNPILVKSSIFMGRYTNNKSGEVPIDKSWWRNDGVVSVISAANPKVGSADEIVDYSGTALKGTWNYLGEFDNTDHIEVCGMKYDRNRIEQMYFNVAEMLSKLPAE
;
A
#
# COMPACT_ATOMS: atom_id res chain seq x y z
N MET A 1 8.26 42.21 -60.93
CA MET A 1 8.19 41.32 -59.75
C MET A 1 9.60 40.98 -59.29
N LYS A 2 9.89 41.17 -58.01
CA LYS A 2 11.23 41.37 -57.43
C LYS A 2 12.12 40.11 -57.48
N LYS A 3 13.40 40.32 -57.83
CA LYS A 3 14.56 39.46 -57.52
C LYS A 3 14.97 39.65 -56.04
N SER A 4 15.44 38.60 -55.37
CA SER A 4 16.85 38.48 -54.94
C SER A 4 17.06 37.39 -53.89
N TYR A 5 18.07 36.56 -54.16
CA TYR A 5 18.82 35.69 -53.26
C TYR A 5 19.41 36.45 -52.05
N PHE A 6 19.49 35.82 -50.86
CA PHE A 6 20.72 35.78 -50.06
C PHE A 6 20.74 34.66 -49.00
N LYS A 7 21.97 34.29 -48.63
CA LYS A 7 22.46 33.08 -47.94
C LYS A 7 22.14 32.99 -46.43
N ARG A 8 22.23 31.75 -45.94
CA ARG A 8 22.39 31.33 -44.54
C ARG A 8 23.47 32.14 -43.80
N ILE A 9 23.17 32.60 -42.59
CA ILE A 9 24.13 32.78 -41.49
C ILE A 9 23.46 32.33 -40.18
N THR A 10 24.12 31.38 -39.54
CA THR A 10 23.97 30.91 -38.16
C THR A 10 24.06 32.04 -37.14
N ALA A 11 23.13 32.10 -36.19
CA ALA A 11 23.35 32.73 -34.90
C ALA A 11 22.53 32.00 -33.82
N SER A 12 23.22 31.09 -33.14
CA SER A 12 22.81 30.55 -31.85
C SER A 12 22.66 31.72 -30.87
N ILE A 13 21.45 31.95 -30.36
CA ILE A 13 21.25 32.76 -29.16
C ILE A 13 20.60 31.85 -28.12
N ILE A 14 21.49 31.31 -27.29
CA ILE A 14 21.17 30.68 -26.02
C ILE A 14 20.65 31.80 -25.12
N ILE A 15 19.34 31.80 -24.84
CA ILE A 15 18.79 32.54 -23.70
C ILE A 15 18.60 31.51 -22.59
N ILE A 16 19.62 31.44 -21.74
CA ILE A 16 19.53 30.91 -20.38
C ILE A 16 18.64 31.89 -19.61
N CYS A 17 17.37 31.54 -19.44
CA CYS A 17 16.53 32.12 -18.40
C CYS A 17 16.43 31.11 -17.28
N ILE A 18 17.36 31.24 -16.34
CA ILE A 18 17.27 30.70 -14.99
C ILE A 18 16.04 31.34 -14.35
N ILE A 19 14.97 30.58 -14.20
CA ILE A 19 13.90 30.88 -13.27
C ILE A 19 14.09 29.89 -12.12
N PHE A 20 14.71 30.38 -11.05
CA PHE A 20 14.69 29.74 -9.74
C PHE A 20 13.25 29.78 -9.20
N GLY A 21 12.47 28.75 -9.53
CA GLY A 21 11.33 28.35 -8.72
C GLY A 21 11.84 27.43 -7.62
N PHE A 22 12.18 27.99 -6.46
CA PHE A 22 12.41 27.19 -5.26
C PHE A 22 11.10 26.50 -4.86
N THR A 23 10.97 25.25 -5.28
CA THR A 23 10.17 24.25 -4.58
C THR A 23 11.20 23.26 -4.09
N SER A 24 11.48 23.29 -2.79
CA SER A 24 12.35 22.32 -2.14
C SER A 24 11.63 20.99 -2.17
N PHE A 25 11.79 20.22 -3.25
CA PHE A 25 11.35 18.85 -3.32
C PHE A 25 12.47 17.95 -2.80
N SER A 26 12.23 17.31 -1.66
CA SER A 26 13.10 16.28 -1.10
C SER A 26 13.00 15.03 -1.99
N THR A 27 13.93 14.91 -2.93
CA THR A 27 14.13 13.66 -3.69
C THR A 27 14.89 12.68 -2.81
N ILE A 28 14.42 11.44 -2.70
CA ILE A 28 15.17 10.38 -2.00
C ILE A 28 16.43 10.08 -2.84
N LYS A 29 17.57 10.64 -2.43
CA LYS A 29 18.88 10.28 -2.97
C LYS A 29 19.30 8.92 -2.42
N ALA A 30 19.69 8.01 -3.30
CA ALA A 30 20.34 6.75 -2.91
C ALA A 30 21.68 7.07 -2.22
N ALA A 31 21.85 6.63 -0.99
CA ALA A 31 23.14 6.62 -0.27
C ALA A 31 23.90 5.31 -0.52
N ASP A 32 25.22 5.34 -0.33
CA ASP A 32 26.17 4.27 -0.67
C ASP A 32 26.05 3.01 0.19
N ASN A 33 26.35 1.88 -0.45
CA ASN A 33 26.42 0.52 0.11
C ASN A 33 27.52 0.39 1.19
N SER A 34 27.17 0.55 2.46
CA SER A 34 27.95 -0.01 3.57
C SER A 34 27.20 -1.20 4.19
N ASP A 35 27.94 -2.18 4.69
CA ASP A 35 27.40 -3.34 5.39
C ASP A 35 26.56 -2.87 6.58
N ALA A 36 25.24 -2.98 6.43
CA ALA A 36 24.30 -2.51 7.43
C ALA A 36 24.40 -3.40 8.69
N THR A 37 25.05 -2.92 9.73
CA THR A 37 24.89 -3.47 11.07
C THR A 37 23.55 -2.98 11.63
N VAL A 38 22.72 -3.88 12.17
CA VAL A 38 21.53 -3.51 12.94
C VAL A 38 22.01 -2.70 14.16
N VAL A 39 21.66 -1.43 14.21
CA VAL A 39 22.06 -0.49 15.28
C VAL A 39 20.80 0.07 15.89
N GLY A 40 20.47 -0.29 17.14
CA GLY A 40 19.31 0.21 17.87
C GLY A 40 18.40 -0.92 18.36
N ASN A 41 17.21 -1.03 17.78
CA ASN A 41 16.22 -2.08 18.09
C ASN A 41 16.36 -3.29 17.15
N ASP A 42 15.86 -4.45 17.60
CA ASP A 42 15.83 -5.71 16.86
C ASP A 42 14.41 -6.11 16.41
N TYR A 43 13.48 -5.15 16.37
CA TYR A 43 12.09 -5.41 16.01
C TYR A 43 11.98 -5.92 14.56
N PRO A 44 11.22 -7.00 14.30
CA PRO A 44 11.07 -7.52 12.95
C PRO A 44 10.23 -6.58 12.08
N ILE A 45 10.49 -6.60 10.76
CA ILE A 45 9.72 -5.87 9.75
C ILE A 45 8.64 -6.81 9.19
N VAL A 46 7.38 -6.40 9.25
CA VAL A 46 6.26 -7.11 8.63
C VAL A 46 5.84 -6.36 7.37
N MET A 47 6.14 -6.95 6.19
CA MET A 47 5.90 -6.35 4.87
C MET A 47 4.55 -6.78 4.28
N VAL A 48 3.56 -5.90 4.36
CA VAL A 48 2.14 -6.13 4.05
C VAL A 48 1.81 -5.66 2.64
N HIS A 49 1.43 -6.61 1.77
CA HIS A 49 1.05 -6.32 0.39
C HIS A 49 -0.28 -5.56 0.31
N GLY A 50 -0.52 -4.89 -0.82
CA GLY A 50 -1.77 -4.19 -1.10
C GLY A 50 -2.83 -5.03 -1.82
N CYS A 51 -3.73 -4.33 -2.50
CA CYS A 51 -4.81 -4.92 -3.29
C CYS A 51 -4.21 -5.78 -4.41
N PHE A 52 -4.78 -6.96 -4.63
CA PHE A 52 -4.26 -8.00 -5.51
C PHE A 52 -2.85 -8.51 -5.19
N GLY A 53 -2.31 -8.22 -4.00
CA GLY A 53 -1.06 -8.83 -3.57
C GLY A 53 -1.17 -10.33 -3.33
N TRP A 54 -0.04 -11.00 -3.09
CA TRP A 54 0.00 -12.45 -2.94
C TRP A 54 1.13 -12.93 -2.04
N GLY A 55 0.98 -14.15 -1.52
CA GLY A 55 1.98 -14.80 -0.69
C GLY A 55 3.12 -15.45 -1.49
N ARG A 56 4.16 -15.90 -0.79
CA ARG A 56 5.37 -16.51 -1.40
C ARG A 56 5.09 -17.69 -2.35
N ASN A 57 3.99 -18.41 -2.17
CA ASN A 57 3.64 -19.62 -2.92
C ASN A 57 2.67 -19.36 -4.10
N GLU A 58 2.43 -18.09 -4.41
CA GLU A 58 1.49 -17.61 -5.44
C GLU A 58 2.23 -16.71 -6.45
N GLY A 59 1.54 -16.23 -7.49
CA GLY A 59 2.09 -15.24 -8.43
C GLY A 59 2.98 -15.84 -9.53
N ALA A 60 2.82 -17.13 -9.82
CA ALA A 60 3.50 -17.84 -10.91
C ALA A 60 5.04 -17.70 -10.88
N GLY A 61 5.65 -17.82 -9.70
CA GLY A 61 7.10 -17.76 -9.49
C GLY A 61 7.68 -16.35 -9.39
N LEU A 62 6.83 -15.33 -9.24
CA LEU A 62 7.25 -13.98 -8.87
C LEU A 62 6.93 -13.70 -7.41
N TYR A 63 7.85 -13.03 -6.72
CA TYR A 63 7.62 -12.45 -5.42
C TYR A 63 6.86 -11.13 -5.57
N TYR A 64 5.86 -10.88 -4.73
CA TYR A 64 5.24 -9.56 -4.65
C TYR A 64 6.31 -8.50 -4.33
N TRP A 65 7.09 -8.77 -3.28
CA TRP A 65 8.23 -7.95 -2.87
C TRP A 65 9.50 -8.39 -3.60
N GLY A 66 9.73 -7.81 -4.77
CA GLY A 66 10.97 -7.92 -5.53
C GLY A 66 10.86 -8.61 -6.90
N GLY A 67 9.66 -9.01 -7.33
CA GLY A 67 9.43 -9.61 -8.65
C GLY A 67 10.21 -10.91 -8.85
N LYS A 68 11.27 -10.89 -9.66
CA LYS A 68 12.05 -12.10 -9.97
C LYS A 68 12.95 -12.56 -8.83
N GLU A 69 13.31 -11.66 -7.91
CA GLU A 69 14.17 -11.95 -6.76
C GLU A 69 13.44 -11.54 -5.48
N SER A 70 13.69 -12.22 -4.37
CA SER A 70 13.01 -11.94 -3.11
C SER A 70 13.69 -10.76 -2.40
N LEU A 71 13.03 -9.60 -2.36
CA LEU A 71 13.48 -8.47 -1.55
C LEU A 71 13.50 -8.83 -0.06
N THR A 72 12.51 -9.59 0.41
CA THR A 72 12.43 -10.04 1.80
C THR A 72 13.66 -10.88 2.16
N GLN A 73 14.12 -11.77 1.28
CA GLN A 73 15.34 -12.54 1.49
C GLN A 73 16.57 -11.63 1.51
N LYS A 74 16.67 -10.66 0.58
CA LYS A 74 17.80 -9.71 0.56
C LYS A 74 17.89 -8.86 1.83
N LEU A 75 16.75 -8.48 2.41
CA LEU A 75 16.70 -7.80 3.71
C LEU A 75 17.16 -8.74 4.84
N THR A 76 16.73 -10.00 4.82
CA THR A 76 17.20 -11.02 5.78
C THR A 76 18.69 -11.31 5.67
N ASP A 77 19.24 -11.37 4.46
CA ASP A 77 20.67 -11.55 4.23
C ASP A 77 21.50 -10.36 4.75
N LYS A 78 20.87 -9.18 4.89
CA LYS A 78 21.44 -7.99 5.55
C LYS A 78 21.21 -7.94 7.07
N GLY A 79 20.64 -9.00 7.67
CA GLY A 79 20.48 -9.11 9.12
C GLY A 79 19.13 -8.64 9.67
N TYR A 80 18.18 -8.21 8.82
CA TYR A 80 16.84 -7.84 9.28
C TYR A 80 15.90 -9.04 9.37
N THR A 81 15.21 -9.23 10.50
CA THR A 81 14.13 -10.22 10.56
C THR A 81 12.92 -9.69 9.79
N VAL A 82 12.52 -10.39 8.72
CA VAL A 82 11.42 -9.96 7.84
C VAL A 82 10.35 -11.03 7.71
N TYR A 83 9.11 -10.63 7.89
CA TYR A 83 7.92 -11.44 7.61
C TYR A 83 7.09 -10.81 6.50
N SER A 84 6.46 -11.64 5.66
CA SER A 84 5.53 -11.15 4.64
C SER A 84 4.26 -12.01 4.61
N PRO A 85 3.13 -11.50 5.13
CA PRO A 85 1.88 -12.24 5.20
C PRO A 85 1.29 -12.52 3.81
N SER A 86 0.55 -13.63 3.72
CA SER A 86 -0.42 -13.89 2.64
C SER A 86 -1.80 -13.72 3.25
N ILE A 87 -2.46 -12.60 2.94
CA ILE A 87 -3.77 -12.21 3.49
C ILE A 87 -4.68 -11.75 2.34
N GLY A 88 -5.96 -11.52 2.65
CA GLY A 88 -7.03 -11.16 1.72
C GLY A 88 -6.61 -10.09 0.71
N PRO A 89 -6.39 -10.43 -0.56
CA PRO A 89 -5.96 -9.45 -1.56
C PRO A 89 -7.06 -8.45 -1.95
N VAL A 90 -8.32 -8.77 -1.64
CA VAL A 90 -9.50 -8.01 -2.07
C VAL A 90 -10.56 -7.87 -0.96
N SER A 91 -10.27 -8.39 0.23
CA SER A 91 -11.07 -8.17 1.45
C SER A 91 -10.95 -6.70 1.91
N SER A 92 -11.81 -6.27 2.82
CA SER A 92 -11.68 -4.93 3.45
C SER A 92 -10.40 -4.79 4.25
N ASN A 93 -10.03 -3.55 4.58
CA ASN A 93 -8.95 -3.27 5.51
C ASN A 93 -9.24 -3.86 6.90
N TRP A 94 -10.50 -3.91 7.34
CA TRP A 94 -10.91 -4.55 8.59
C TRP A 94 -10.55 -6.04 8.59
N ASP A 95 -11.03 -6.76 7.58
CA ASP A 95 -10.75 -8.19 7.45
C ASP A 95 -9.25 -8.46 7.37
N ARG A 96 -8.55 -7.66 6.55
CA ARG A 96 -7.10 -7.77 6.38
C ARG A 96 -6.33 -7.45 7.67
N ALA A 97 -6.81 -6.53 8.50
CA ALA A 97 -6.18 -6.22 9.79
C ALA A 97 -6.36 -7.37 10.78
N CYS A 98 -7.53 -8.01 10.81
CA CYS A 98 -7.79 -9.22 11.61
C CYS A 98 -6.89 -10.38 11.15
N GLU A 99 -6.80 -10.59 9.83
CA GLU A 99 -5.92 -11.61 9.25
C GLU A 99 -4.44 -11.34 9.54
N LEU A 100 -4.00 -10.08 9.44
CA LEU A 100 -2.64 -9.66 9.75
C LEU A 100 -2.31 -9.87 11.23
N TYR A 101 -3.21 -9.49 12.13
CA TYR A 101 -3.06 -9.74 13.56
C TYR A 101 -2.83 -11.23 13.82
N THR A 102 -3.73 -12.10 13.34
CA THR A 102 -3.62 -13.55 13.52
C THR A 102 -2.38 -14.14 12.82
N TYR A 103 -1.96 -13.62 11.67
CA TYR A 103 -0.72 -14.04 11.04
C TYR A 103 0.49 -13.81 11.95
N ILE A 104 0.52 -12.68 12.66
CA ILE A 104 1.58 -12.32 13.62
C ILE A 104 1.49 -13.19 14.88
N VAL A 105 0.34 -13.22 15.55
CA VAL A 105 0.21 -13.85 16.88
C VAL A 105 -0.06 -15.36 16.84
N GLY A 106 -0.64 -15.86 15.75
CA GLY A 106 -1.10 -17.23 15.59
C GLY A 106 -2.55 -17.46 16.05
N GLY A 107 -3.09 -18.62 15.72
CA GLY A 107 -4.48 -19.00 16.03
C GLY A 107 -5.40 -18.91 14.82
N THR A 108 -6.68 -18.64 15.05
CA THR A 108 -7.71 -18.54 14.00
C THR A 108 -8.15 -17.09 13.87
N VAL A 109 -8.30 -16.62 12.63
CA VAL A 109 -8.79 -15.27 12.35
C VAL A 109 -10.18 -15.12 12.96
N ASP A 110 -10.37 -14.07 13.74
CA ASP A 110 -11.66 -13.64 14.26
C ASP A 110 -11.91 -12.22 13.73
N TYR A 111 -12.87 -12.11 12.82
CA TYR A 111 -13.26 -10.84 12.20
C TYR A 111 -14.14 -9.99 13.13
N GLY A 112 -14.44 -10.46 14.34
CA GLY A 112 -15.35 -9.80 15.27
C GLY A 112 -16.79 -10.23 15.07
N GLU A 113 -17.53 -10.40 16.16
CA GLU A 113 -18.91 -10.84 16.11
C GLU A 113 -19.86 -9.75 15.63
N SER A 114 -19.66 -8.52 16.10
CA SER A 114 -20.46 -7.35 15.71
C SER A 114 -20.29 -7.08 14.21
N HIS A 115 -19.04 -6.97 13.75
CA HIS A 115 -18.67 -6.74 12.36
C HIS A 115 -19.23 -7.83 11.44
N SER A 116 -18.99 -9.09 11.78
CA SER A 116 -19.43 -10.22 10.94
C SER A 116 -20.95 -10.31 10.82
N LYS A 117 -21.69 -10.00 11.89
CA LYS A 117 -23.17 -9.92 11.85
C LYS A 117 -23.65 -8.72 11.04
N LYS A 118 -22.99 -7.56 11.17
CA LYS A 118 -23.32 -6.34 10.42
C LYS A 118 -23.17 -6.54 8.91
N TYR A 119 -22.09 -7.19 8.47
CA TYR A 119 -21.80 -7.36 7.04
C TYR A 119 -22.22 -8.70 6.45
N GLY A 120 -22.62 -9.66 7.29
CA GLY A 120 -23.23 -10.92 6.88
C GLY A 120 -22.23 -11.94 6.33
N HIS A 121 -21.05 -12.05 6.94
CA HIS A 121 -20.06 -13.08 6.64
C HIS A 121 -19.69 -13.91 7.88
N ALA A 122 -18.90 -14.96 7.72
CA ALA A 122 -18.48 -15.79 8.85
C ALA A 122 -17.55 -15.02 9.81
N ARG A 123 -17.75 -15.20 11.13
CA ARG A 123 -16.89 -14.62 12.17
C ARG A 123 -15.46 -15.13 12.13
N TYR A 124 -15.28 -16.43 11.86
CA TYR A 124 -13.97 -17.05 11.89
C TYR A 124 -13.44 -17.35 10.48
N GLY A 125 -12.16 -17.04 10.27
CA GLY A 125 -11.45 -17.24 9.01
C GLY A 125 -10.46 -18.40 9.05
N ARG A 126 -9.32 -18.22 8.37
CA ARG A 126 -8.22 -19.20 8.31
C ARG A 126 -7.44 -19.25 9.63
N SER A 127 -6.62 -20.27 9.81
CA SER A 127 -5.69 -20.36 10.94
C SER A 127 -4.25 -20.15 10.49
N TYR A 128 -3.46 -19.49 11.34
CA TYR A 128 -2.04 -19.22 11.14
C TYR A 128 -1.22 -19.77 12.32
N PRO A 129 0.02 -20.23 12.07
CA PRO A 129 0.91 -20.70 13.13
C PRO A 129 1.40 -19.56 14.05
N GLY A 130 1.38 -18.31 13.57
CA GLY A 130 1.96 -17.16 14.26
C GLY A 130 3.46 -17.03 13.97
N VAL A 131 3.85 -15.97 13.26
CA VAL A 131 5.28 -15.75 12.94
C VAL A 131 6.06 -15.06 14.06
N TYR A 132 5.36 -14.39 14.98
CA TYR A 132 5.97 -13.65 16.08
C TYR A 132 5.08 -13.68 17.33
N ASN A 133 4.82 -14.89 17.84
CA ASN A 133 3.96 -15.15 18.99
C ASN A 133 4.40 -14.47 20.30
N GLN A 134 5.66 -14.04 20.38
CA GLN A 134 6.24 -13.31 21.51
C GLN A 134 5.99 -11.80 21.48
N ILE A 135 5.29 -11.28 20.47
CA ILE A 135 4.90 -9.86 20.40
C ILE A 135 4.20 -9.41 21.69
N GLY A 136 4.47 -8.19 22.13
CA GLY A 136 3.88 -7.62 23.34
C GLY A 136 4.45 -8.14 24.67
N THR A 137 5.27 -9.19 24.65
CA THR A 137 6.00 -9.64 25.86
C THR A 137 7.24 -8.77 26.09
N LYS A 138 7.82 -8.82 27.29
CA LYS A 138 9.07 -8.11 27.59
C LYS A 138 10.29 -8.92 27.18
N ASP A 139 11.31 -8.26 26.66
CA ASP A 139 12.63 -8.85 26.46
C ASP A 139 13.44 -8.92 27.77
N SER A 140 14.69 -9.39 27.69
CA SER A 140 15.59 -9.50 28.84
C SER A 140 15.98 -8.15 29.46
N SER A 141 15.84 -7.05 28.71
CA SER A 141 16.11 -5.68 29.15
C SER A 141 14.84 -4.97 29.63
N GLY A 142 13.68 -5.62 29.55
CA GLY A 142 12.39 -5.10 30.00
C GLY A 142 11.60 -4.31 28.95
N HIS A 143 12.12 -4.16 27.73
CA HIS A 143 11.42 -3.49 26.62
C HIS A 143 10.32 -4.37 26.05
N ILE A 144 9.27 -3.76 25.51
CA ILE A 144 8.18 -4.50 24.87
C ILE A 144 8.65 -4.97 23.50
N ARG A 145 8.42 -6.24 23.19
CA ARG A 145 8.68 -6.79 21.85
C ARG A 145 7.67 -6.23 20.86
N LYS A 146 8.09 -5.24 20.08
CA LYS A 146 7.28 -4.58 19.05
C LYS A 146 7.62 -5.10 17.64
N VAL A 147 6.92 -4.58 16.64
CA VAL A 147 7.20 -4.79 15.21
C VAL A 147 7.24 -3.46 14.46
N HIS A 148 7.95 -3.44 13.33
CA HIS A 148 7.81 -2.41 12.30
C HIS A 148 6.85 -2.90 11.22
N LEU A 149 5.83 -2.12 10.88
CA LEU A 149 4.88 -2.46 9.82
C LEU A 149 5.20 -1.68 8.55
N MET A 150 5.40 -2.37 7.43
CA MET A 150 5.65 -1.75 6.13
C MET A 150 4.57 -2.17 5.13
N GLY A 151 3.79 -1.22 4.62
CA GLY A 151 2.64 -1.48 3.77
C GLY A 151 2.79 -0.82 2.40
N HIS A 152 2.67 -1.61 1.33
CA HIS A 152 2.54 -1.06 -0.02
C HIS A 152 1.07 -0.95 -0.41
N SER A 153 0.69 0.12 -1.13
CA SER A 153 -0.66 0.30 -1.67
C SER A 153 -1.70 0.18 -0.54
N MET A 154 -2.77 -0.60 -0.71
CA MET A 154 -3.77 -0.88 0.33
C MET A 154 -3.18 -1.39 1.66
N GLY A 155 -2.00 -2.03 1.62
CA GLY A 155 -1.30 -2.52 2.81
C GLY A 155 -1.05 -1.42 3.83
N GLY A 156 -0.82 -0.17 3.38
CA GLY A 156 -0.65 0.98 4.26
C GLY A 156 -1.92 1.39 5.01
N GLN A 157 -3.12 1.22 4.41
CA GLN A 157 -4.38 1.40 5.13
C GLN A 157 -4.57 0.25 6.14
N THR A 158 -4.29 -0.99 5.74
CA THR A 158 -4.42 -2.17 6.61
C THR A 158 -3.59 -2.06 7.88
N ILE A 159 -2.31 -1.67 7.79
CA ILE A 159 -1.43 -1.55 8.96
C ILE A 159 -1.80 -0.38 9.87
N ARG A 160 -2.38 0.70 9.32
CA ARG A 160 -2.96 1.78 10.13
C ARG A 160 -4.14 1.29 10.96
N LEU A 161 -5.02 0.49 10.37
CA LEU A 161 -6.16 -0.07 11.10
C LEU A 161 -5.72 -1.07 12.16
N LEU A 162 -4.72 -1.91 11.86
CA LEU A 162 -4.16 -2.80 12.88
C LEU A 162 -3.66 -2.02 14.09
N ALA A 163 -2.89 -0.94 13.89
CA ALA A 163 -2.44 -0.09 14.99
C ALA A 163 -3.60 0.54 15.77
N GLN A 164 -4.60 1.08 15.06
CA GLN A 164 -5.81 1.64 15.68
C GLN A 164 -6.52 0.64 16.60
N LEU A 165 -6.72 -0.60 16.13
CA LEU A 165 -7.38 -1.66 16.90
C LEU A 165 -6.52 -2.15 18.06
N LEU A 166 -5.21 -2.31 17.86
CA LEU A 166 -4.30 -2.71 18.94
C LEU A 166 -4.32 -1.71 20.11
N GLU A 167 -4.29 -0.41 19.83
CA GLU A 167 -4.27 0.60 20.88
C GLU A 167 -5.63 0.89 21.50
N ASN A 168 -6.68 0.95 20.69
CA ASN A 168 -7.98 1.47 21.14
C ASN A 168 -9.07 0.39 21.19
N GLY A 169 -8.85 -0.78 20.60
CA GLY A 169 -9.86 -1.82 20.46
C GLY A 169 -10.99 -1.40 19.53
N ASP A 170 -12.13 -2.07 19.67
CA ASP A 170 -13.37 -1.67 19.01
C ASP A 170 -14.54 -1.68 20.02
N PRO A 171 -15.22 -0.54 20.22
CA PRO A 171 -16.29 -0.44 21.22
C PRO A 171 -17.54 -1.23 20.83
N ASP A 172 -17.81 -1.39 19.53
CA ASP A 172 -18.96 -2.17 19.07
C ASP A 172 -18.71 -3.66 19.36
N GLU A 173 -17.52 -4.18 19.09
CA GLU A 173 -17.14 -5.57 19.44
C GLU A 173 -17.18 -5.84 20.95
N LEU A 174 -16.68 -4.89 21.76
CA LEU A 174 -16.70 -5.00 23.22
C LEU A 174 -18.12 -4.98 23.80
N SER A 175 -19.00 -4.15 23.24
CA SER A 175 -20.40 -4.07 23.70
C SER A 175 -21.24 -5.24 23.21
N PHE A 176 -20.96 -5.76 22.02
CA PHE A 176 -21.72 -6.83 21.39
C PHE A 176 -21.34 -8.21 21.95
N THR A 177 -20.06 -8.45 22.23
CA THR A 177 -19.54 -9.76 22.65
C THR A 177 -19.42 -9.85 24.17
N THR A 178 -20.52 -10.25 24.84
CA THR A 178 -20.64 -10.22 26.31
C THR A 178 -20.32 -11.54 27.01
N ASP A 179 -20.11 -12.62 26.25
CA ASP A 179 -19.84 -13.97 26.79
C ASP A 179 -18.36 -14.23 27.11
N GLY A 180 -17.51 -13.21 26.98
CA GLY A 180 -16.07 -13.29 27.20
C GLY A 180 -15.27 -13.84 26.01
N SER A 181 -15.92 -14.12 24.87
CA SER A 181 -15.26 -14.63 23.66
C SER A 181 -14.64 -13.55 22.76
N VAL A 182 -14.65 -12.27 23.17
CA VAL A 182 -14.11 -11.17 22.36
C VAL A 182 -12.63 -11.40 22.04
N ASN A 183 -12.25 -11.24 20.77
CA ASN A 183 -10.86 -11.40 20.38
C ASN A 183 -9.99 -10.34 21.07
N SER A 184 -8.78 -10.73 21.50
CA SER A 184 -7.84 -9.80 22.14
C SER A 184 -7.54 -8.58 21.27
N LEU A 185 -7.54 -8.68 19.94
CA LEU A 185 -7.39 -7.52 19.05
C LEU A 185 -8.33 -6.36 19.41
N PHE A 186 -9.59 -6.65 19.74
CA PHE A 186 -10.63 -5.64 19.96
C PHE A 186 -10.65 -5.04 21.37
N THR A 187 -9.73 -5.44 22.26
CA THR A 187 -9.72 -4.96 23.65
C THR A 187 -8.85 -3.72 23.90
N GLY A 188 -8.09 -3.26 22.89
CA GLY A 188 -7.18 -2.12 23.02
C GLY A 188 -6.01 -2.35 24.00
N GLY A 189 -5.27 -1.27 24.29
CA GLY A 189 -4.18 -1.23 25.27
C GLY A 189 -2.86 -1.89 24.85
N LYS A 190 -2.62 -2.10 23.55
CA LYS A 190 -1.45 -2.82 23.03
C LYS A 190 -0.52 -1.91 22.22
N SER A 191 0.50 -1.37 22.87
CA SER A 191 1.62 -0.67 22.21
C SER A 191 2.60 -1.68 21.58
N TRP A 192 2.17 -2.36 20.52
CA TRP A 192 2.92 -3.46 19.90
C TRP A 192 3.60 -3.06 18.58
N VAL A 193 3.35 -1.85 18.10
CA VAL A 193 3.91 -1.33 16.85
C VAL A 193 4.90 -0.22 17.19
N SER A 194 6.11 -0.28 16.64
CA SER A 194 7.13 0.77 16.82
C SER A 194 7.06 1.81 15.69
N SER A 195 6.82 1.34 14.47
CA SER A 195 6.65 2.19 13.30
C SER A 195 5.66 1.65 12.29
N ILE A 196 5.14 2.57 11.47
CA ILE A 196 4.41 2.32 10.24
C ILE A 196 5.14 3.02 9.09
N THR A 197 5.41 2.30 8.00
CA THR A 197 5.88 2.86 6.74
C THR A 197 4.91 2.54 5.63
N SER A 198 4.34 3.56 4.99
CA SER A 198 3.48 3.40 3.81
C SER A 198 4.25 3.73 2.53
N ILE A 199 4.02 2.93 1.48
CA ILE A 199 4.65 3.12 0.17
C ILE A 199 3.54 3.11 -0.88
N ALA A 200 3.38 4.20 -1.61
CA ALA A 200 2.34 4.36 -2.63
C ALA A 200 0.91 4.04 -2.12
N THR A 201 0.62 4.33 -0.85
CA THR A 201 -0.65 3.96 -0.21
C THR A 201 -1.75 4.97 -0.53
N PRO A 202 -2.96 4.56 -0.92
CA PRO A 202 -4.06 5.50 -1.13
C PRO A 202 -4.70 5.91 0.21
N HIS A 203 -4.02 6.75 1.01
CA HIS A 203 -4.55 7.16 2.32
C HIS A 203 -5.88 7.92 2.21
N ASP A 204 -6.06 8.67 1.12
CA ASP A 204 -7.30 9.37 0.79
C ASP A 204 -8.05 8.69 -0.37
N GLY A 205 -7.76 7.41 -0.63
CA GLY A 205 -8.33 6.64 -1.72
C GLY A 205 -7.69 6.95 -3.08
N SER A 206 -8.23 6.34 -4.14
CA SER A 206 -7.78 6.54 -5.52
C SER A 206 -8.93 6.90 -6.45
N GLN A 207 -8.69 7.88 -7.34
CA GLN A 207 -9.64 8.22 -8.41
C GLN A 207 -9.90 7.04 -9.35
N GLU A 208 -9.02 6.04 -9.41
CA GLU A 208 -9.21 4.85 -10.24
C GLU A 208 -10.52 4.11 -9.89
N ALA A 209 -10.97 4.17 -8.63
CA ALA A 209 -12.25 3.62 -8.21
C ALA A 209 -13.47 4.27 -8.91
N HIS A 210 -13.34 5.52 -9.39
CA HIS A 210 -14.41 6.24 -10.08
C HIS A 210 -14.55 5.86 -11.56
N ILE A 211 -13.54 5.21 -12.17
CA ILE A 211 -13.62 4.69 -13.55
C ILE A 211 -13.78 3.16 -13.60
N LYS A 212 -13.34 2.44 -12.58
CA LYS A 212 -13.47 0.98 -12.50
C LYS A 212 -14.65 0.58 -11.63
N TYR A 213 -15.78 0.32 -12.28
CA TYR A 213 -16.98 -0.19 -11.61
C TYR A 213 -16.85 -1.69 -11.27
N GLY A 214 -16.01 -2.00 -10.27
CA GLY A 214 -15.96 -3.32 -9.64
C GLY A 214 -14.70 -4.14 -9.93
N ILE A 215 -14.75 -5.40 -9.49
CA ILE A 215 -13.58 -6.27 -9.38
C ILE A 215 -13.03 -6.78 -10.72
N GLU A 216 -13.87 -6.91 -11.75
CA GLU A 216 -13.48 -7.53 -13.02
C GLU A 216 -12.42 -6.71 -13.77
N PRO A 217 -12.59 -5.39 -14.02
CA PRO A 217 -11.54 -4.57 -14.64
C PRO A 217 -10.23 -4.56 -13.86
N LEU A 218 -10.30 -4.56 -12.52
CA LEU A 218 -9.12 -4.59 -11.65
C LEU A 218 -8.39 -5.93 -11.76
N THR A 219 -9.13 -7.03 -11.82
CA THR A 219 -8.54 -8.37 -11.99
C THR A 219 -7.82 -8.50 -13.33
N HIS A 220 -8.40 -7.99 -14.43
CA HIS A 220 -7.74 -8.00 -15.74
C HIS A 220 -6.46 -7.15 -15.76
N GLN A 221 -6.46 -5.98 -15.11
CA GLN A 221 -5.27 -5.16 -14.96
C GLN A 221 -4.18 -5.88 -14.17
N PHE A 222 -4.54 -6.56 -13.07
CA PHE A 222 -3.63 -7.35 -12.26
C PHE A 222 -2.97 -8.48 -13.06
N VAL A 223 -3.75 -9.29 -13.78
CA VAL A 223 -3.23 -10.38 -14.62
C VAL A 223 -2.28 -9.84 -15.69
N ALA A 224 -2.68 -8.74 -16.35
CA ALA A 224 -1.88 -8.10 -17.37
C ALA A 224 -0.57 -7.51 -16.79
N ALA A 225 -0.58 -6.99 -15.57
CA ALA A 225 0.63 -6.55 -14.87
C ALA A 225 1.62 -7.70 -14.65
N ILE A 226 1.15 -8.86 -14.18
CA ILE A 226 2.00 -10.05 -14.03
C ILE A 226 2.54 -10.52 -15.38
N ALA A 227 1.69 -10.58 -16.42
CA ALA A 227 2.12 -10.94 -17.77
C ALA A 227 3.22 -9.99 -18.28
N ALA A 228 3.09 -8.68 -18.03
CA ALA A 228 4.09 -7.68 -18.39
C ALA A 228 5.42 -7.89 -17.65
N ILE A 229 5.41 -8.29 -16.37
CA ILE A 229 6.63 -8.61 -15.62
C ILE A 229 7.32 -9.86 -16.18
N LYS A 230 6.54 -10.91 -16.48
CA LYS A 230 7.06 -12.18 -17.01
C LYS A 230 7.50 -12.11 -18.46
N GLY A 231 7.03 -11.12 -19.22
CA GLY A 231 7.32 -11.00 -20.66
C GLY A 231 6.66 -12.09 -21.50
N LYS A 232 5.59 -12.73 -20.99
CA LYS A 232 4.79 -13.73 -21.70
C LYS A 232 3.33 -13.66 -21.24
N LYS A 233 2.41 -14.20 -22.04
CA LYS A 233 1.00 -14.31 -21.65
C LYS A 233 0.88 -15.15 -20.38
N VAL A 234 0.03 -14.69 -19.48
CA VAL A 234 -0.33 -15.35 -18.21
C VAL A 234 -1.83 -15.16 -18.04
N ASP A 235 -2.53 -16.21 -17.65
CA ASP A 235 -3.94 -16.15 -17.26
C ASP A 235 -4.04 -16.40 -15.74
N LEU A 236 -5.15 -16.02 -15.07
CA LEU A 236 -5.33 -16.22 -13.61
C LEU A 236 -5.08 -17.67 -13.18
N ASP A 237 -5.42 -18.61 -14.04
CA ASP A 237 -5.27 -20.04 -13.80
C ASP A 237 -3.80 -20.47 -13.65
N ASP A 238 -2.87 -19.74 -14.29
CA ASP A 238 -1.43 -19.96 -14.21
C ASP A 238 -0.81 -19.40 -12.91
N LEU A 239 -1.54 -18.52 -12.22
CA LEU A 239 -1.01 -17.78 -11.07
C LEU A 239 -1.01 -18.57 -9.77
N ASN A 240 -1.76 -19.67 -9.71
CA ASN A 240 -2.10 -20.36 -8.46
C ASN A 240 -2.68 -19.38 -7.42
N TYR A 241 -3.44 -18.39 -7.88
CA TYR A 241 -3.90 -17.27 -7.08
C TYR A 241 -5.16 -17.60 -6.28
N ASP A 242 -5.17 -17.22 -5.00
CA ASP A 242 -6.29 -17.40 -4.09
C ASP A 242 -6.82 -16.03 -3.63
N PHE A 243 -8.12 -15.76 -3.84
CA PHE A 243 -8.74 -14.51 -3.41
C PHE A 243 -8.98 -14.44 -1.89
N GLN A 244 -8.85 -15.57 -1.19
CA GLN A 244 -9.00 -15.70 0.28
C GLN A 244 -10.31 -15.15 0.85
N LEU A 245 -11.40 -15.23 0.07
CA LEU A 245 -12.75 -14.78 0.47
C LEU A 245 -13.53 -15.90 1.19
N ASP A 246 -12.85 -16.60 2.09
CA ASP A 246 -13.36 -17.74 2.85
C ASP A 246 -14.59 -17.39 3.70
N GLN A 247 -14.53 -16.25 4.37
CA GLN A 247 -15.58 -15.70 5.23
C GLN A 247 -16.86 -15.41 4.46
N TRP A 248 -16.74 -15.08 3.18
CA TRP A 248 -17.86 -14.88 2.27
C TRP A 248 -18.40 -16.19 1.65
N GLY A 249 -17.87 -17.35 2.06
CA GLY A 249 -18.21 -18.64 1.47
C GLY A 249 -17.67 -18.83 0.05
N LEU A 250 -16.70 -18.01 -0.37
CA LEU A 250 -16.11 -18.02 -1.70
C LEU A 250 -14.77 -18.77 -1.73
N LYS A 251 -14.72 -19.96 -1.12
CA LYS A 251 -13.60 -20.90 -1.30
C LYS A 251 -13.74 -21.66 -2.61
N ARG A 252 -12.62 -22.09 -3.21
CA ARG A 252 -12.65 -23.02 -4.35
C ARG A 252 -13.27 -24.36 -3.90
N LYS A 253 -14.27 -24.83 -4.63
CA LYS A 253 -14.99 -26.08 -4.30
C LYS A 253 -14.16 -27.31 -4.70
N PRO A 254 -14.36 -28.48 -4.05
CA PRO A 254 -13.80 -29.74 -4.52
C PRO A 254 -14.16 -30.00 -6.00
N GLY A 255 -13.17 -30.31 -6.82
CA GLY A 255 -13.36 -30.55 -8.27
C GLY A 255 -13.58 -29.30 -9.14
N GLU A 256 -13.69 -28.09 -8.56
CA GLU A 256 -13.86 -26.86 -9.34
C GLU A 256 -12.54 -26.44 -10.00
N SER A 257 -12.57 -26.18 -11.32
CA SER A 257 -11.42 -25.64 -12.04
C SER A 257 -11.10 -24.21 -11.57
N ARG A 258 -9.85 -23.77 -11.74
CA ARG A 258 -9.44 -22.41 -11.39
C ARG A 258 -10.24 -21.37 -12.17
N LEU A 259 -10.44 -21.56 -13.47
CA LEU A 259 -11.27 -20.67 -14.29
C LEU A 259 -12.69 -20.55 -13.74
N ALA A 260 -13.33 -21.66 -13.37
CA ALA A 260 -14.68 -21.65 -12.82
C ALA A 260 -14.74 -20.90 -11.48
N TYR A 261 -13.77 -21.16 -10.60
CA TYR A 261 -13.61 -20.45 -9.33
C TYR A 261 -13.42 -18.94 -9.52
N ASN A 262 -12.46 -18.54 -10.35
CA ASN A 262 -12.15 -17.15 -10.66
C ASN A 262 -13.40 -16.43 -11.21
N ASN A 263 -14.08 -17.03 -12.18
CA ASN A 263 -15.33 -16.48 -12.73
C ASN A 263 -16.42 -16.35 -11.68
N ARG A 264 -16.58 -17.31 -10.77
CA ARG A 264 -17.58 -17.27 -9.70
C ARG A 264 -17.28 -16.17 -8.69
N VAL A 265 -16.02 -15.98 -8.32
CA VAL A 265 -15.61 -14.88 -7.44
C VAL A 265 -15.87 -13.53 -8.11
N ILE A 266 -15.36 -13.33 -9.34
CA ILE A 266 -15.48 -12.06 -10.08
C ILE A 266 -16.94 -11.68 -10.31
N LYS A 267 -17.82 -12.65 -10.62
CA LYS A 267 -19.25 -12.43 -10.87
C LYS A 267 -20.12 -12.43 -9.60
N SER A 268 -19.52 -12.57 -8.42
CA SER A 268 -20.26 -12.61 -7.17
C SER A 268 -21.04 -11.31 -6.94
N ALA A 269 -22.23 -11.41 -6.34
CA ALA A 269 -23.04 -10.25 -6.03
C ALA A 269 -22.48 -9.40 -4.88
N ILE A 270 -21.54 -9.93 -4.08
CA ILE A 270 -20.98 -9.22 -2.91
C ILE A 270 -20.34 -7.89 -3.29
N TRP A 271 -19.69 -7.82 -4.47
CA TRP A 271 -19.03 -6.62 -4.99
C TRP A 271 -19.94 -5.40 -5.16
N LYS A 272 -21.27 -5.61 -5.14
CA LYS A 272 -22.28 -4.56 -5.28
C LYS A 272 -23.19 -4.43 -4.06
N LYS A 273 -23.06 -5.32 -3.08
CA LYS A 273 -24.00 -5.44 -1.95
C LYS A 273 -23.40 -5.04 -0.60
N THR A 274 -22.08 -5.03 -0.48
CA THR A 274 -21.40 -4.67 0.76
C THR A 274 -20.37 -3.57 0.51
N LYS A 275 -20.06 -2.82 1.57
CA LYS A 275 -18.92 -1.91 1.66
C LYS A 275 -17.69 -2.58 2.28
N ASP A 276 -17.83 -3.80 2.76
CA ASP A 276 -16.78 -4.54 3.47
C ASP A 276 -15.82 -5.28 2.51
N LEU A 277 -15.32 -4.55 1.50
CA LEU A 277 -14.42 -5.06 0.47
C LEU A 277 -13.46 -3.96 0.01
N SER A 278 -12.32 -4.35 -0.55
CA SER A 278 -11.29 -3.41 -1.00
C SER A 278 -11.80 -2.36 -2.00
N VAL A 279 -12.76 -2.71 -2.84
CA VAL A 279 -13.35 -1.81 -3.83
C VAL A 279 -14.02 -0.57 -3.20
N TRP A 280 -14.55 -0.70 -1.98
CA TRP A 280 -15.08 0.43 -1.22
C TRP A 280 -13.95 1.19 -0.52
N ASP A 281 -13.10 0.49 0.24
CA ASP A 281 -12.04 1.09 1.04
C ASP A 281 -10.99 1.87 0.23
N LEU A 282 -10.80 1.49 -1.04
CA LEU A 282 -9.88 2.16 -1.97
C LEU A 282 -10.53 3.32 -2.72
N SER A 283 -11.85 3.50 -2.63
CA SER A 283 -12.50 4.70 -3.14
C SER A 283 -12.19 5.90 -2.25
N PRO A 284 -12.18 7.13 -2.79
CA PRO A 284 -12.03 8.33 -1.96
C PRO A 284 -13.07 8.43 -0.84
N GLU A 285 -14.31 8.01 -1.12
CA GLU A 285 -15.40 8.02 -0.15
C GLU A 285 -15.19 7.02 0.99
N GLY A 286 -14.78 5.78 0.67
CA GLY A 286 -14.47 4.76 1.67
C GLY A 286 -13.22 5.11 2.48
N ALA A 287 -12.19 5.68 1.84
CA ALA A 287 -11.01 6.16 2.54
C ALA A 287 -11.30 7.34 3.48
N ARG A 288 -12.22 8.25 3.11
CA ARG A 288 -12.71 9.30 4.02
C ARG A 288 -13.42 8.71 5.24
N GLU A 289 -14.28 7.71 5.03
CA GLU A 289 -14.96 6.99 6.12
C GLU A 289 -13.93 6.33 7.04
N PHE A 290 -12.96 5.63 6.47
CA PHE A 290 -11.83 5.01 7.17
C PHE A 290 -11.02 6.03 8.01
N ASN A 291 -10.61 7.15 7.41
CA ASN A 291 -9.82 8.18 8.09
C ASN A 291 -10.56 8.88 9.23
N SER A 292 -11.90 8.82 9.24
CA SER A 292 -12.71 9.44 10.30
C SER A 292 -12.49 8.80 11.67
N TYR A 293 -12.12 7.51 11.71
CA TYR A 293 -11.89 6.77 12.96
C TYR A 293 -10.47 6.16 13.08
N VAL A 294 -9.72 6.00 11.99
CA VAL A 294 -8.34 5.49 12.04
C VAL A 294 -7.34 6.65 12.10
N LYS A 295 -6.72 6.84 13.27
CA LYS A 295 -5.83 7.98 13.57
C LYS A 295 -4.35 7.55 13.72
N ALA A 296 -3.45 8.51 13.56
CA ALA A 296 -2.07 8.35 14.00
C ALA A 296 -2.02 8.25 15.53
N GLN A 297 -1.34 7.21 16.03
CA GLN A 297 -1.19 6.95 17.46
C GLN A 297 0.07 7.63 18.01
N SER A 298 -0.03 8.15 19.23
CA SER A 298 0.98 9.06 19.79
C SER A 298 2.37 8.47 20.01
N ASP A 299 2.47 7.15 20.15
CA ASP A 299 3.71 6.43 20.46
C ASP A 299 4.31 5.69 19.25
N ILE A 300 3.67 5.76 18.07
CA ILE A 300 4.14 5.13 16.82
C ILE A 300 4.83 6.17 15.93
N ASN A 301 5.94 5.78 15.28
CA ASN A 301 6.56 6.56 14.21
C ASN A 301 5.89 6.26 12.86
N TYR A 302 5.33 7.26 12.19
CA TYR A 302 4.73 7.07 10.85
C TYR A 302 5.65 7.63 9.77
N PHE A 303 5.84 6.89 8.68
CA PHE A 303 6.61 7.29 7.52
C PHE A 303 5.82 7.02 6.25
N SER A 304 6.01 7.86 5.23
CA SER A 304 5.35 7.69 3.94
C SER A 304 6.27 8.02 2.77
N ILE A 305 6.15 7.22 1.70
CA ILE A 305 6.81 7.41 0.42
C ILE A 305 5.75 7.45 -0.68
N ALA A 306 5.68 8.55 -1.41
CA ALA A 306 4.82 8.65 -2.58
C ALA A 306 5.58 8.25 -3.85
N CYS A 307 4.99 7.42 -4.70
CA CYS A 307 5.54 7.17 -6.03
C CYS A 307 4.95 8.17 -7.02
N VAL A 308 5.74 8.59 -8.01
CA VAL A 308 5.26 9.43 -9.10
C VAL A 308 5.89 9.01 -10.42
N ASN A 309 5.06 8.85 -11.44
CA ASN A 309 5.53 8.53 -12.77
C ASN A 309 4.77 9.29 -13.86
N THR A 310 4.38 10.52 -13.55
CA THR A 310 3.79 11.48 -14.49
C THR A 310 4.62 12.76 -14.56
N HIS A 311 4.40 13.52 -15.63
CA HIS A 311 4.85 14.91 -15.76
C HIS A 311 3.72 15.78 -16.29
N GLU A 312 3.83 17.09 -16.06
CA GLU A 312 2.88 18.05 -16.61
C GLU A 312 3.12 18.21 -18.12
N ASP A 313 2.05 18.02 -18.91
CA ASP A 313 2.04 18.37 -20.32
C ASP A 313 1.98 19.90 -20.49
N ARG A 314 2.92 20.45 -21.25
CA ARG A 314 3.09 21.92 -21.38
C ARG A 314 1.95 22.64 -22.09
N LEU A 315 1.12 21.93 -22.86
CA LEU A 315 0.02 22.51 -23.61
C LEU A 315 -1.29 22.47 -22.82
N THR A 316 -1.58 21.32 -22.22
CA THR A 316 -2.86 21.06 -21.55
C THR A 316 -2.82 21.25 -20.04
N HIS A 317 -1.63 21.32 -19.44
CA HIS A 317 -1.40 21.33 -17.99
C HIS A 317 -1.93 20.08 -17.25
N PHE A 318 -2.35 19.04 -17.99
CA PHE A 318 -2.68 17.74 -17.42
C PHE A 318 -1.41 16.98 -17.06
N GLN A 319 -1.54 16.05 -16.12
CA GLN A 319 -0.47 15.08 -15.85
C GLN A 319 -0.57 13.92 -16.83
N VAL A 320 0.52 13.61 -17.49
CA VAL A 320 0.64 12.52 -18.46
C VAL A 320 1.72 11.54 -18.02
N PRO A 321 1.57 10.23 -18.29
CA PRO A 321 2.53 9.23 -17.85
C PRO A 321 3.90 9.45 -18.52
N ASN A 322 4.96 9.24 -17.73
CA ASN A 322 6.32 9.15 -18.26
C ASN A 322 6.45 7.93 -19.19
N LYS A 323 7.46 7.95 -20.05
CA LYS A 323 7.69 6.90 -21.05
C LYS A 323 7.92 5.51 -20.44
N ASN A 324 8.42 5.44 -19.22
CA ASN A 324 8.71 4.20 -18.50
C ASN A 324 7.55 3.70 -17.64
N MET A 325 6.40 4.38 -17.63
CA MET A 325 5.18 3.87 -16.98
C MET A 325 4.81 2.51 -17.56
N ASN A 326 4.50 1.55 -16.68
CA ASN A 326 3.99 0.25 -17.11
C ASN A 326 2.78 0.44 -18.05
N PRO A 327 2.80 -0.12 -19.28
CA PRO A 327 1.74 0.11 -20.27
C PRO A 327 0.32 -0.19 -19.78
N ILE A 328 0.17 -1.11 -18.81
CA ILE A 328 -1.14 -1.44 -18.24
C ILE A 328 -1.73 -0.30 -17.37
N LEU A 329 -0.87 0.56 -16.84
CA LEU A 329 -1.24 1.68 -15.98
C LEU A 329 -1.47 2.99 -16.76
N VAL A 330 -0.99 3.08 -18.01
CA VAL A 330 -1.08 4.31 -18.84
C VAL A 330 -2.51 4.85 -18.93
N LYS A 331 -3.51 4.00 -19.16
CA LYS A 331 -4.91 4.44 -19.26
C LYS A 331 -5.43 5.01 -17.94
N SER A 332 -5.11 4.36 -16.82
CA SER A 332 -5.49 4.83 -15.49
C SER A 332 -4.78 6.15 -15.17
N SER A 333 -3.48 6.22 -15.43
CA SER A 333 -2.67 7.42 -15.21
C SER A 333 -3.19 8.64 -15.98
N ILE A 334 -3.52 8.48 -17.27
CA ILE A 334 -4.10 9.55 -18.10
C ILE A 334 -5.47 9.99 -17.57
N PHE A 335 -6.29 9.05 -17.09
CA PHE A 335 -7.57 9.38 -16.46
C PHE A 335 -7.35 10.23 -15.20
N MET A 336 -6.55 9.72 -14.26
CA MET A 336 -6.24 10.40 -13.00
C MET A 336 -5.61 11.77 -13.21
N GLY A 337 -4.74 11.90 -14.21
CA GLY A 337 -3.99 13.12 -14.52
C GLY A 337 -4.80 14.30 -15.07
N ARG A 338 -6.11 14.12 -15.25
CA ARG A 338 -7.05 15.18 -15.65
C ARG A 338 -8.41 15.08 -14.97
N TYR A 339 -8.62 14.08 -14.11
CA TYR A 339 -9.91 13.83 -13.50
C TYR A 339 -10.21 14.88 -12.43
N THR A 340 -11.45 15.36 -12.39
CA THR A 340 -11.94 16.25 -11.36
C THR A 340 -13.30 15.77 -10.87
N ASN A 341 -13.59 16.03 -9.61
CA ASN A 341 -14.87 15.75 -8.99
C ASN A 341 -15.28 16.91 -8.07
N ASN A 342 -16.46 17.45 -8.28
CA ASN A 342 -17.04 18.51 -7.46
C ASN A 342 -18.50 18.22 -7.07
N LYS A 343 -18.93 16.96 -7.19
CA LYS A 343 -20.29 16.56 -6.82
C LYS A 343 -20.49 16.68 -5.32
N SER A 344 -21.65 17.21 -4.92
CA SER A 344 -22.01 17.36 -3.51
C SER A 344 -22.02 16.00 -2.80
N GLY A 345 -21.38 15.93 -1.63
CA GLY A 345 -21.30 14.72 -0.79
C GLY A 345 -20.14 13.76 -1.11
N GLU A 346 -19.60 13.81 -2.32
CA GLU A 346 -18.41 13.05 -2.75
C GLU A 346 -17.11 13.77 -2.32
N VAL A 347 -15.97 13.07 -2.37
CA VAL A 347 -14.68 13.71 -2.08
C VAL A 347 -14.30 14.65 -3.24
N PRO A 348 -14.03 15.94 -2.95
CA PRO A 348 -13.58 16.88 -3.98
C PRO A 348 -12.23 16.46 -4.54
N ILE A 349 -12.14 16.39 -5.86
CA ILE A 349 -10.91 16.09 -6.60
C ILE A 349 -10.64 17.25 -7.56
N ASP A 350 -9.48 17.86 -7.41
CA ASP A 350 -9.01 18.96 -8.24
C ASP A 350 -7.62 18.64 -8.82
N LYS A 351 -6.96 19.66 -9.41
CA LYS A 351 -5.65 19.51 -10.03
C LYS A 351 -4.53 19.01 -9.10
N SER A 352 -4.67 19.18 -7.78
CA SER A 352 -3.67 18.72 -6.81
C SER A 352 -3.57 17.18 -6.77
N TRP A 353 -4.60 16.49 -7.25
CA TRP A 353 -4.66 15.03 -7.32
C TRP A 353 -4.06 14.44 -8.60
N TRP A 354 -3.68 15.26 -9.59
CA TRP A 354 -3.35 14.73 -10.91
C TRP A 354 -2.02 13.98 -10.96
N ARG A 355 -1.04 14.34 -10.11
CA ARG A 355 0.26 13.66 -10.07
C ARG A 355 0.07 12.25 -9.53
N ASN A 356 0.49 11.22 -10.25
CA ASN A 356 0.19 9.83 -9.89
C ASN A 356 1.28 8.83 -10.31
N ASP A 357 1.19 7.63 -9.76
CA ASP A 357 2.03 6.47 -10.11
C ASP A 357 1.30 5.48 -11.04
N GLY A 358 0.16 5.88 -11.60
CA GLY A 358 -0.74 5.07 -12.43
C GLY A 358 -1.87 4.37 -11.69
N VAL A 359 -1.86 4.34 -10.36
CA VAL A 359 -2.92 3.76 -9.50
C VAL A 359 -3.30 4.70 -8.38
N VAL A 360 -2.34 5.39 -7.76
CA VAL A 360 -2.52 6.26 -6.59
C VAL A 360 -1.93 7.64 -6.88
N SER A 361 -2.64 8.67 -6.41
CA SER A 361 -2.18 10.05 -6.51
C SER A 361 -1.17 10.37 -5.44
N VAL A 362 -0.15 11.16 -5.78
CA VAL A 362 0.91 11.59 -4.85
C VAL A 362 0.31 12.25 -3.61
N ILE A 363 -0.69 13.11 -3.79
CA ILE A 363 -1.37 13.75 -2.66
C ILE A 363 -1.99 12.73 -1.72
N SER A 364 -2.59 11.65 -2.23
CA SER A 364 -3.18 10.58 -1.42
C SER A 364 -2.12 9.70 -0.76
N ALA A 365 -0.94 9.56 -1.37
CA ALA A 365 0.17 8.77 -0.86
C ALA A 365 0.98 9.41 0.26
N ALA A 366 0.95 10.74 0.39
CA ALA A 366 1.74 11.44 1.39
C ALA A 366 1.26 11.17 2.84
N ASN A 367 -0.05 11.23 3.10
CA ASN A 367 -0.67 11.02 4.40
C ASN A 367 -2.21 11.02 4.27
N PRO A 368 -2.98 10.54 5.26
CA PRO A 368 -4.43 10.75 5.30
C PRO A 368 -4.77 12.21 5.62
N LYS A 369 -5.57 12.86 4.77
CA LYS A 369 -6.04 14.25 4.93
C LYS A 369 -7.55 14.34 4.91
N VAL A 370 -8.19 13.61 4.01
CA VAL A 370 -9.64 13.67 3.82
C VAL A 370 -10.31 12.92 4.97
N GLY A 371 -11.04 13.65 5.83
CA GLY A 371 -11.65 13.09 7.05
C GLY A 371 -10.68 12.82 8.19
N SER A 372 -9.42 13.27 8.07
CA SER A 372 -8.35 13.04 9.04
C SER A 372 -7.94 14.33 9.74
N ALA A 373 -7.40 14.17 10.95
CA ALA A 373 -6.69 15.24 11.68
C ALA A 373 -5.19 14.91 11.83
N ASP A 374 -4.73 13.81 11.22
CA ASP A 374 -3.33 13.40 11.26
C ASP A 374 -2.44 14.46 10.62
N GLU A 375 -1.37 14.82 11.33
CA GLU A 375 -0.40 15.80 10.86
C GLU A 375 0.71 15.13 10.03
N ILE A 376 1.35 15.94 9.18
CA ILE A 376 2.48 15.53 8.33
C ILE A 376 3.61 16.56 8.45
N VAL A 377 4.84 16.08 8.50
CA VAL A 377 6.08 16.87 8.45
C VAL A 377 7.02 16.25 7.44
N ASP A 378 7.84 17.07 6.77
CA ASP A 378 8.95 16.55 5.97
C ASP A 378 9.99 15.92 6.89
N TYR A 379 10.40 14.69 6.58
CA TYR A 379 11.40 14.00 7.38
C TYR A 379 12.76 14.69 7.27
N SER A 380 13.32 15.07 8.42
CA SER A 380 14.57 15.84 8.53
C SER A 380 15.76 15.02 9.04
N GLY A 381 15.60 13.69 9.16
CA GLY A 381 16.59 12.79 9.76
C GLY A 381 16.25 12.36 11.19
N THR A 382 15.33 13.06 11.86
CA THR A 382 14.78 12.68 13.17
C THR A 382 13.28 12.43 13.04
N ALA A 383 12.82 11.27 13.51
CA ALA A 383 11.41 10.90 13.43
C ALA A 383 10.60 11.57 14.55
N LEU A 384 9.44 12.11 14.20
CA LEU A 384 8.43 12.60 15.15
C LEU A 384 7.34 11.55 15.31
N LYS A 385 7.15 11.06 16.53
CA LYS A 385 6.07 10.11 16.87
C LYS A 385 4.69 10.78 16.82
N GLY A 386 3.66 10.00 16.51
CA GLY A 386 2.29 10.50 16.38
C GLY A 386 2.04 11.35 15.13
N THR A 387 3.03 11.49 14.26
CA THR A 387 2.98 12.35 13.08
C THR A 387 3.55 11.62 11.86
N TRP A 388 3.01 11.89 10.68
CA TRP A 388 3.55 11.37 9.42
C TRP A 388 4.85 12.08 9.05
N ASN A 389 5.95 11.34 9.02
CA ASN A 389 7.26 11.80 8.56
C ASN A 389 7.38 11.47 7.07
N TYR A 390 7.12 12.46 6.22
CA TYR A 390 7.14 12.28 4.77
C TYR A 390 8.59 12.12 4.30
N LEU A 391 8.93 10.94 3.80
CA LEU A 391 10.25 10.63 3.25
C LEU A 391 10.44 11.21 1.85
N GLY A 392 9.35 11.67 1.24
CA GLY A 392 9.34 12.35 -0.05
C GLY A 392 8.82 11.48 -1.18
N GLU A 393 9.14 11.93 -2.38
CA GLU A 393 8.68 11.32 -3.62
C GLU A 393 9.76 10.40 -4.19
N PHE A 394 9.33 9.24 -4.67
CA PHE A 394 10.15 8.29 -5.40
C PHE A 394 9.85 8.43 -6.90
N ASP A 395 10.56 9.39 -7.52
CA ASP A 395 10.35 9.79 -8.91
C ASP A 395 10.59 8.68 -9.93
N ASN A 396 9.96 8.82 -11.10
CA ASN A 396 10.06 7.92 -12.25
C ASN A 396 9.72 6.46 -11.93
N THR A 397 8.85 6.22 -10.95
CA THR A 397 8.51 4.87 -10.49
C THR A 397 6.99 4.73 -10.41
N ASP A 398 6.46 3.74 -11.11
CA ASP A 398 5.03 3.44 -11.07
C ASP A 398 4.66 2.45 -9.96
N HIS A 399 3.36 2.31 -9.74
CA HIS A 399 2.78 1.51 -8.65
C HIS A 399 3.19 0.03 -8.67
N ILE A 400 3.51 -0.52 -9.86
CA ILE A 400 3.94 -1.91 -9.99
C ILE A 400 5.45 -2.00 -9.81
N GLU A 401 6.20 -1.05 -10.38
CA GLU A 401 7.65 -1.09 -10.39
C GLU A 401 8.25 -1.03 -8.98
N VAL A 402 7.67 -0.25 -8.04
CA VAL A 402 8.17 -0.11 -6.65
C VAL A 402 8.22 -1.43 -5.86
N CYS A 403 7.47 -2.45 -6.29
CA CYS A 403 7.54 -3.80 -5.73
C CYS A 403 8.08 -4.83 -6.75
N GLY A 404 7.76 -4.67 -8.04
CA GLY A 404 8.13 -5.61 -9.10
C GLY A 404 9.59 -5.53 -9.54
N MET A 405 10.24 -4.38 -9.38
CA MET A 405 11.69 -4.16 -9.62
C MET A 405 12.17 -4.76 -10.95
N LYS A 406 11.46 -4.45 -12.04
CA LYS A 406 11.77 -4.98 -13.36
C LYS A 406 12.82 -4.13 -14.08
N TYR A 407 12.73 -2.81 -13.94
CA TYR A 407 13.51 -1.84 -14.71
C TYR A 407 14.56 -1.11 -13.86
N ASP A 408 14.27 -0.78 -12.60
CA ASP A 408 15.16 0.01 -11.72
C ASP A 408 15.41 -0.67 -10.37
N ARG A 409 15.75 -1.97 -10.42
CA ARG A 409 15.93 -2.82 -9.24
C ARG A 409 16.88 -2.21 -8.20
N ASN A 410 18.07 -1.80 -8.60
CA ASN A 410 19.11 -1.39 -7.66
C ASN A 410 18.68 -0.17 -6.84
N ARG A 411 18.07 0.84 -7.48
CA ARG A 411 17.61 2.05 -6.79
C ARG A 411 16.45 1.75 -5.83
N ILE A 412 15.53 0.87 -6.25
CA ILE A 412 14.39 0.48 -5.43
C ILE A 412 14.84 -0.37 -4.24
N GLU A 413 15.72 -1.36 -4.45
CA GLU A 413 16.30 -2.15 -3.37
C GLU A 413 17.03 -1.25 -2.36
N GLN A 414 17.79 -0.26 -2.84
CA GLN A 414 18.45 0.70 -1.97
C GLN A 414 17.45 1.53 -1.15
N MET A 415 16.31 1.93 -1.72
CA MET A 415 15.25 2.60 -0.96
C MET A 415 14.77 1.72 0.21
N TYR A 416 14.49 0.44 -0.01
CA TYR A 416 14.08 -0.47 1.07
C TYR A 416 15.19 -0.70 2.10
N PHE A 417 16.44 -0.81 1.67
CA PHE A 417 17.58 -0.95 2.59
C PHE A 417 17.75 0.29 3.47
N ASN A 418 17.64 1.49 2.90
CA ASN A 418 17.71 2.74 3.65
C ASN A 418 16.57 2.85 4.67
N VAL A 419 15.34 2.46 4.27
CA VAL A 419 14.20 2.44 5.19
C VAL A 419 14.43 1.42 6.30
N ALA A 420 14.85 0.19 6.00
CA ALA A 420 15.12 -0.83 7.03
C ALA A 420 16.21 -0.38 8.01
N GLU A 421 17.26 0.25 7.51
CA GLU A 421 18.32 0.84 8.34
C GLU A 421 17.77 1.95 9.24
N MET A 422 17.00 2.88 8.69
CA MET A 422 16.34 3.95 9.46
C MET A 422 15.45 3.38 10.57
N LEU A 423 14.66 2.36 10.28
CA LEU A 423 13.78 1.71 11.26
C LEU A 423 14.55 1.02 12.39
N SER A 424 15.69 0.38 12.06
CA SER A 424 16.54 -0.25 13.08
C SER A 424 17.14 0.75 14.07
N LYS A 425 17.35 2.00 13.64
CA LYS A 425 17.91 3.10 14.44
C LYS A 425 16.90 3.78 15.36
N LEU A 426 15.61 3.43 15.28
CA LEU A 426 14.62 3.93 16.23
C LEU A 426 14.89 3.41 17.65
N PRO A 427 14.59 4.18 18.71
CA PRO A 427 14.77 3.72 20.09
C PRO A 427 13.96 2.46 20.42
N ALA A 428 14.56 1.56 21.20
CA ALA A 428 13.82 0.46 21.86
C ALA A 428 13.07 1.01 23.09
N GLU A 429 11.90 0.44 23.39
CA GLU A 429 10.94 0.96 24.38
C GLU A 429 10.21 -0.12 25.17
#